data_AF-A0A1J3IN46-F1
#
_entry.id   AF-A0A1J3IN46-F1
#
_cell.length_a   1.000
_cell.length_b   1.000
_cell.length_c   1.000
_cell.angle_alpha   90.00
_cell.angle_beta   90.00
_cell.angle_gamma   90.00
#
_symmetry.space_group_name_H-M   'P 1'
#
loop_
_entity.id
_entity.type
_entity.pdbx_description
1 polymer ?
#
loop_
_entity_poly.entity_id
_entity_poly.type
_entity_poly.pdbx_seq_one_letter_code
_entity_poly.pdbx_strand_id
1 'polypeptide(L)'
;MVAAASANLANLTSTSVFSNRPLSFSMLSGIRNSFVLPIRTCLKPVTPLRIASVRAMSSSSSSSPSSFGSTLEESVKTTVAENPVVVYSKSWCSYSSQVKTLFMELEVKPLVIELDELGSEGSQLQNVLERLTGQYTVPNVFIGGKHIGGCSDTLQLYNKGELEPLIAEASGKTGQA
;
A
#
# COMPACT_ATOMS: atom_id res chain seq x y z
N MET A 1 5.30 -63.77 -14.83
CA MET A 1 6.51 -62.94 -14.70
C MET A 1 6.07 -61.64 -14.02
N VAL A 2 6.16 -61.60 -12.68
CA VAL A 2 7.24 -60.95 -11.89
C VAL A 2 7.04 -59.43 -11.92
N ALA A 3 6.96 -58.66 -10.83
CA ALA A 3 6.88 -58.92 -9.39
C ALA A 3 6.44 -57.58 -8.74
N ALA A 4 5.92 -57.67 -7.51
CA ALA A 4 5.74 -56.53 -6.63
C ALA A 4 7.09 -55.91 -6.23
N ALA A 5 7.12 -54.61 -5.96
CA ALA A 5 8.15 -54.00 -5.10
C ALA A 5 7.61 -52.74 -4.42
N SER A 6 7.46 -52.84 -3.11
CA SER A 6 7.30 -51.74 -2.15
C SER A 6 8.51 -50.81 -2.17
N ALA A 7 8.27 -49.53 -1.87
CA ALA A 7 9.24 -48.70 -1.16
C ALA A 7 8.51 -47.79 -0.17
N ASN A 8 8.55 -48.21 1.10
CA ASN A 8 8.43 -47.35 2.27
C ASN A 8 9.80 -46.67 2.49
N LEU A 9 9.81 -45.37 2.76
CA LEU A 9 10.87 -44.68 3.52
C LEU A 9 10.19 -43.48 4.21
N ALA A 10 9.74 -43.64 5.45
CA ALA A 10 10.51 -43.33 6.66
C ALA A 10 10.90 -41.84 6.78
N ASN A 11 10.00 -41.09 7.40
CA ASN A 11 10.23 -40.27 8.60
C ASN A 11 11.69 -39.84 8.86
N LEU A 12 11.97 -38.55 8.69
CA LEU A 12 13.09 -37.87 9.34
C LEU A 12 12.57 -36.67 10.10
N THR A 13 12.33 -36.91 11.37
CA THR A 13 12.38 -35.92 12.43
C THR A 13 13.74 -35.22 12.43
N SER A 14 13.76 -33.89 12.33
CA SER A 14 14.88 -33.09 12.83
C SER A 14 14.34 -31.95 13.67
N THR A 15 14.34 -32.23 14.98
CA THR A 15 14.42 -31.27 16.06
C THR A 15 15.75 -30.52 15.99
N SER A 16 15.74 -29.21 16.29
CA SER A 16 16.85 -28.33 16.70
C SER A 16 16.59 -26.92 16.11
N VAL A 17 16.71 -25.78 16.78
CA VAL A 17 17.06 -25.41 18.15
C VAL A 17 16.26 -24.14 18.46
N PHE A 18 15.71 -24.07 19.67
CA PHE A 18 15.31 -22.82 20.32
C PHE A 18 16.49 -21.82 20.27
N SER A 19 16.27 -20.62 19.75
CA SER A 19 17.05 -19.45 20.16
C SER A 19 16.10 -18.31 20.47
N ASN A 20 15.60 -18.34 21.71
CA ASN A 20 15.04 -17.17 22.37
C ASN A 20 16.14 -16.11 22.46
N ARG A 21 15.97 -14.99 21.75
CA ARG A 21 16.66 -13.74 22.08
C ARG A 21 15.65 -12.77 22.70
N PRO A 22 15.69 -12.55 24.02
CA PRO A 22 15.00 -11.45 24.66
C PRO A 22 15.85 -10.19 24.51
N LEU A 23 15.36 -9.16 23.82
CA LEU A 23 15.92 -7.82 23.97
C LEU A 23 14.96 -6.99 24.83
N SER A 24 15.43 -6.87 26.07
CA SER A 24 15.03 -6.01 27.18
C SER A 24 14.31 -4.72 26.78
N PHE A 25 13.09 -4.59 27.30
CA PHE A 25 12.49 -3.32 27.68
C PHE A 25 13.39 -2.61 28.70
N SER A 26 13.71 -1.34 28.44
CA SER A 26 14.06 -0.39 29.48
C SER A 26 13.20 0.86 29.29
N MET A 27 12.14 0.93 30.09
CA MET A 27 11.57 2.20 30.54
C MET A 27 12.50 2.78 31.60
N LEU A 28 12.83 4.07 31.53
CA LEU A 28 12.59 5.02 32.62
C LEU A 28 12.95 6.46 32.26
N SER A 29 12.09 7.37 32.74
CA SER A 29 12.36 8.74 33.20
C SER A 29 12.87 9.76 32.17
N GLY A 30 12.16 10.84 31.87
CA GLY A 30 11.49 11.72 32.81
C GLY A 30 12.41 12.89 33.14
N ILE A 31 12.35 13.95 32.34
CA ILE A 31 12.84 15.28 32.75
C ILE A 31 11.74 16.28 32.46
N ARG A 32 11.14 16.71 33.56
CA ARG A 32 10.27 17.87 33.70
C ARG A 32 11.13 19.10 33.42
N ASN A 33 10.71 19.97 32.52
CA ASN A 33 11.13 21.37 32.62
C ASN A 33 9.92 22.29 32.44
N SER A 34 9.35 22.64 33.59
CA SER A 34 8.56 23.84 33.78
C SER A 34 9.47 25.05 33.56
N PHE A 35 9.07 26.06 32.79
CA PHE A 35 9.27 27.46 33.17
C PHE A 35 8.47 28.41 32.23
N VAL A 36 7.35 28.87 32.79
CA VAL A 36 6.75 30.22 32.71
C VAL A 36 6.70 31.04 31.40
N LEU A 37 5.45 31.43 31.13
CA LEU A 37 4.85 32.54 30.39
C LEU A 37 5.68 33.85 30.29
N PRO A 38 5.42 34.69 29.26
CA PRO A 38 4.52 35.81 29.57
C PRO A 38 3.40 36.04 28.56
N ILE A 39 2.34 36.58 29.15
CA ILE A 39 1.10 37.09 28.61
C ILE A 39 1.38 38.27 27.67
N ARG A 40 0.78 38.25 26.47
CA ARG A 40 0.38 39.47 25.77
C ARG A 40 -1.06 39.33 25.30
N THR A 41 -1.93 39.91 26.11
CA THR A 41 -3.29 40.29 25.77
C THR A 41 -3.27 41.21 24.55
N CYS A 42 -4.09 40.92 23.56
CA CYS A 42 -4.66 41.96 22.72
C CYS A 42 -6.15 41.69 22.61
N LEU A 43 -6.87 42.25 23.58
CA LEU A 43 -8.31 42.47 23.55
C LEU A 43 -8.68 43.14 22.22
N LYS A 44 -9.70 42.61 21.54
CA LYS A 44 -10.44 43.36 20.53
C LYS A 44 -11.92 43.36 20.92
N PRO A 45 -12.60 44.50 20.69
CA PRO A 45 -13.78 44.91 21.44
C PRO A 45 -15.04 44.16 21.02
N VAL A 46 -15.91 43.98 22.01
CA VAL A 46 -17.31 43.59 21.86
C VAL A 46 -18.11 44.80 21.40
N THR A 47 -18.80 44.70 20.26
CA THR A 47 -19.92 45.59 19.90
C THR A 47 -21.17 44.75 19.69
N PRO A 48 -22.34 45.17 20.21
CA PRO A 48 -23.57 44.41 20.15
C PRO A 48 -24.44 44.78 18.93
N LEU A 49 -25.53 44.01 18.78
CA LEU A 49 -26.78 44.25 18.02
C LEU A 49 -26.92 43.64 16.61
N ARG A 50 -27.44 42.40 16.62
CA ARG A 50 -28.67 41.92 15.96
C ARG A 50 -29.14 42.68 14.71
N ILE A 51 -29.04 42.02 13.55
CA ILE A 51 -30.07 42.03 12.51
C ILE A 51 -30.24 40.58 12.03
N ALA A 52 -31.47 40.06 12.16
CA ALA A 52 -31.91 38.86 11.49
C ALA A 52 -32.27 39.22 10.05
N SER A 53 -31.77 38.50 9.04
CA SER A 53 -32.55 38.14 7.84
C SER A 53 -31.77 37.28 6.84
N VAL A 54 -32.47 36.25 6.37
CA VAL A 54 -32.45 35.58 5.05
C VAL A 54 -31.25 34.76 4.56
N ARG A 55 -31.52 33.45 4.50
CA ARG A 55 -31.52 32.58 3.31
C ARG A 55 -30.21 32.40 2.50
N ALA A 56 -29.71 31.16 2.67
CA ALA A 56 -29.24 30.24 1.62
C ALA A 56 -27.80 30.36 1.07
N MET A 57 -27.27 29.14 0.84
CA MET A 57 -26.05 28.77 0.11
C MET A 57 -24.76 29.06 0.89
N SER A 58 -23.94 28.07 1.23
CA SER A 58 -23.38 27.11 0.28
C SER A 58 -23.59 25.67 0.71
N SER A 59 -24.34 24.95 -0.12
CA SER A 59 -23.98 23.60 -0.50
C SER A 59 -22.47 23.51 -0.63
N SER A 60 -21.84 22.63 0.13
CA SER A 60 -20.60 22.01 -0.30
C SER A 60 -20.92 21.38 -1.65
N SER A 61 -20.68 22.12 -2.71
CA SER A 61 -20.42 21.55 -4.01
C SER A 61 -19.13 20.75 -3.82
N SER A 62 -19.30 19.52 -3.33
CA SER A 62 -18.51 18.45 -3.88
C SER A 62 -18.78 18.54 -5.37
N SER A 63 -17.88 19.23 -6.09
CA SER A 63 -17.72 19.06 -7.51
C SER A 63 -17.63 17.56 -7.70
N SER A 64 -18.75 16.97 -8.13
CA SER A 64 -18.84 15.53 -8.35
C SER A 64 -17.66 15.20 -9.26
N PRO A 65 -16.65 14.43 -8.82
CA PRO A 65 -15.82 13.78 -9.81
C PRO A 65 -16.83 12.98 -10.65
N SER A 66 -16.69 13.06 -11.96
CA SER A 66 -17.46 12.23 -12.89
C SER A 66 -17.67 10.86 -12.25
N SER A 67 -18.92 10.40 -12.11
CA SER A 67 -19.30 9.19 -11.34
C SER A 67 -18.38 7.98 -11.61
N PHE A 68 -17.83 7.93 -12.82
CA PHE A 68 -16.84 6.95 -13.26
C PHE A 68 -15.50 6.97 -12.51
N GLY A 69 -14.96 8.16 -12.23
CA GLY A 69 -13.66 8.30 -11.56
C GLY A 69 -13.67 7.79 -10.12
N SER A 70 -14.77 7.99 -9.39
CA SER A 70 -14.96 7.44 -8.05
C SER A 70 -15.07 5.91 -8.05
N THR A 71 -15.71 5.32 -9.06
CA THR A 71 -15.85 3.87 -9.18
C THR A 71 -14.50 3.19 -9.46
N LEU A 72 -13.69 3.77 -10.35
CA LEU A 72 -12.34 3.24 -10.65
C LEU A 72 -11.40 3.37 -9.46
N GLU A 73 -11.47 4.47 -8.72
CA GLU A 73 -10.70 4.65 -7.47
C GLU A 73 -11.04 3.57 -6.43
N GLU A 74 -12.32 3.28 -6.24
CA GLU A 74 -12.76 2.22 -5.34
C GLU A 74 -12.26 0.86 -5.82
N SER A 75 -12.39 0.58 -7.12
CA SER A 75 -11.88 -0.65 -7.72
C SER A 75 -10.38 -0.85 -7.50
N VAL A 76 -9.56 0.20 -7.64
CA VAL A 76 -8.12 0.13 -7.33
C VAL A 76 -7.89 -0.20 -5.87
N LYS A 77 -8.58 0.49 -4.96
CA LYS A 77 -8.43 0.26 -3.50
C LYS A 77 -8.84 -1.15 -3.10
N THR A 78 -9.97 -1.64 -3.60
CA THR A 78 -10.42 -3.02 -3.39
C THR A 78 -9.40 -4.01 -3.93
N THR A 79 -8.95 -3.82 -5.18
CA THR A 79 -7.96 -4.70 -5.81
C THR A 79 -6.66 -4.79 -5.01
N VAL A 80 -6.16 -3.63 -4.55
CA VAL A 80 -4.92 -3.51 -3.76
C VAL A 80 -5.08 -4.03 -2.33
N ALA A 81 -6.29 -4.06 -1.78
CA ALA A 81 -6.58 -4.65 -0.48
C ALA A 81 -6.75 -6.18 -0.53
N GLU A 82 -7.39 -6.69 -1.59
CA GLU A 82 -7.68 -8.12 -1.78
C GLU A 82 -6.48 -8.94 -2.27
N ASN A 83 -5.44 -8.28 -2.80
CA ASN A 83 -4.28 -8.96 -3.35
C ASN A 83 -3.01 -8.51 -2.63
N PRO A 84 -2.15 -9.44 -2.18
CA PRO A 84 -0.95 -9.09 -1.42
C PRO A 84 0.05 -8.28 -2.26
N VAL A 85 0.12 -8.54 -3.57
CA VAL A 85 0.98 -7.82 -4.52
C VAL A 85 0.17 -7.51 -5.78
N VAL A 86 0.13 -6.23 -6.16
CA VAL A 86 -0.52 -5.75 -7.39
C VAL A 86 0.48 -4.92 -8.18
N VAL A 87 0.54 -5.15 -9.50
CA VAL A 87 1.42 -4.44 -10.42
C VAL A 87 0.59 -3.90 -11.57
N TYR A 88 0.47 -2.58 -11.66
CA TYR A 88 -0.06 -1.93 -12.86
C TYR A 88 1.08 -1.72 -13.86
N SER A 89 0.94 -2.31 -15.04
CA SER A 89 1.98 -2.35 -16.08
C SER A 89 1.45 -1.99 -17.45
N LYS A 90 2.37 -1.95 -18.42
CA LYS A 90 2.04 -2.01 -19.85
C LYS A 90 2.82 -3.13 -20.52
N SER A 91 2.20 -3.82 -21.47
CA SER A 91 2.76 -5.00 -22.14
C SER A 91 4.08 -4.72 -22.87
N TRP A 92 4.21 -3.51 -23.43
CA TRP A 92 5.36 -3.08 -24.24
C TRP A 92 6.49 -2.41 -23.43
N CYS A 93 6.35 -2.27 -22.10
CA CYS A 93 7.30 -1.53 -21.28
C CYS A 93 8.39 -2.45 -20.68
N SER A 94 9.66 -2.18 -21.00
CA SER A 94 10.81 -2.95 -20.49
C SER A 94 10.99 -2.85 -18.97
N TYR A 95 10.65 -1.70 -18.36
CA TYR A 95 10.69 -1.55 -16.90
C TYR A 95 9.63 -2.39 -16.19
N SER A 96 8.46 -2.54 -16.81
CA SER A 96 7.41 -3.41 -16.28
C SER A 96 7.80 -4.88 -16.38
N SER A 97 8.41 -5.30 -17.48
CA SER A 97 8.91 -6.69 -17.63
C SER A 97 9.96 -7.04 -16.58
N GLN A 98 10.88 -6.11 -16.28
CA GLN A 98 11.89 -6.30 -15.22
C GLN A 98 11.25 -6.56 -13.85
N VAL A 99 10.25 -5.77 -13.46
CA VAL A 99 9.54 -5.98 -12.19
C VAL A 99 8.81 -7.32 -12.15
N LYS A 100 8.19 -7.74 -13.26
CA LYS A 100 7.53 -9.05 -13.35
C LYS A 100 8.52 -10.20 -13.20
N THR A 101 9.68 -10.11 -13.86
CA THR A 101 10.75 -11.10 -13.73
C THR A 101 11.27 -11.17 -12.29
N LEU A 102 11.45 -10.02 -11.63
CA LEU A 102 11.90 -9.99 -10.24
C LEU A 102 10.92 -10.71 -9.31
N PHE A 103 9.61 -10.48 -9.45
CA PHE A 103 8.63 -11.21 -8.63
C PHE A 103 8.59 -12.71 -8.94
N MET A 104 8.84 -13.09 -10.20
CA MET A 104 8.95 -14.50 -10.60
C MET A 104 10.19 -15.17 -10.00
N GLU A 105 11.33 -14.47 -9.92
CA GLU A 105 12.56 -14.95 -9.25
C GLU A 105 12.35 -15.14 -7.75
N LEU A 106 11.51 -14.32 -7.13
CA LEU A 106 11.09 -14.45 -5.73
C LEU A 106 10.01 -15.53 -5.50
N GLU A 107 9.58 -16.23 -6.55
CA GLU A 107 8.49 -17.22 -6.51
C GLU A 107 7.15 -16.64 -5.99
N VAL A 108 6.96 -15.33 -6.16
CA VAL A 108 5.74 -14.61 -5.78
C VAL A 108 4.89 -14.41 -7.02
N LYS A 109 3.59 -14.69 -6.93
CA LYS A 109 2.64 -14.46 -8.02
C LYS A 109 1.92 -13.12 -7.83
N PRO A 110 2.35 -12.02 -8.47
CA PRO A 110 1.64 -10.74 -8.40
C PRO A 110 0.38 -10.77 -9.27
N LEU A 111 -0.62 -9.98 -8.88
CA LEU A 111 -1.70 -9.61 -9.79
C LEU A 111 -1.20 -8.53 -10.75
N VAL A 112 -1.15 -8.84 -12.05
CA VAL A 112 -0.69 -7.92 -13.08
C VAL A 112 -1.90 -7.35 -13.83
N ILE A 113 -1.97 -6.03 -13.94
CA ILE A 113 -3.02 -5.32 -14.68
C ILE A 113 -2.35 -4.52 -15.79
N GLU A 114 -2.57 -4.95 -17.04
CA GLU A 114 -2.04 -4.28 -18.23
C GLU A 114 -2.94 -3.12 -18.64
N LEU A 115 -2.48 -1.90 -18.43
CA LEU A 115 -3.27 -0.69 -18.73
C LEU A 115 -3.51 -0.51 -20.23
N ASP A 116 -2.62 -0.99 -21.10
CA ASP A 116 -2.76 -0.85 -22.55
C ASP A 116 -3.80 -1.82 -23.15
N GLU A 117 -4.09 -2.93 -22.48
CA GLU A 117 -5.10 -3.90 -22.93
C GLU A 117 -6.54 -3.47 -22.58
N LEU A 118 -6.69 -2.54 -21.62
CA LEU A 118 -7.98 -2.01 -21.15
C LEU A 118 -8.53 -0.85 -22.02
N GLY A 119 -7.83 -0.46 -23.09
CA GLY A 119 -8.27 0.61 -23.99
C GLY A 119 -8.50 1.95 -23.29
N SER A 120 -9.71 2.52 -23.42
CA SER A 120 -10.06 3.82 -22.85
C SER A 120 -10.14 3.80 -21.31
N GLU A 121 -10.48 2.67 -20.70
CA GLU A 121 -10.48 2.52 -19.24
C GLU A 121 -9.06 2.53 -18.69
N GLY A 122 -8.10 1.94 -19.40
CA GLY A 122 -6.69 1.96 -19.00
C GLY A 122 -6.10 3.36 -18.86
N SER A 123 -6.48 4.29 -19.75
CA SER A 123 -6.07 5.70 -19.66
C SER A 123 -6.72 6.41 -18.46
N GLN A 124 -7.99 6.11 -18.17
CA GLN A 124 -8.68 6.65 -16.99
C GLN A 124 -8.09 6.11 -15.70
N LEU A 125 -7.79 4.81 -15.67
CA LEU A 125 -7.15 4.12 -14.55
C LEU A 125 -5.75 4.68 -14.30
N GLN A 126 -5.00 5.02 -15.35
CA GLN A 126 -3.70 5.68 -15.22
C GLN A 126 -3.81 7.06 -14.55
N ASN A 127 -4.82 7.87 -14.90
CA ASN A 127 -5.10 9.14 -14.22
C ASN A 127 -5.54 8.93 -12.76
N VAL A 128 -6.33 7.89 -12.49
CA VAL A 128 -6.73 7.49 -11.13
C VAL A 128 -5.50 7.13 -10.30
N LEU A 129 -4.60 6.31 -10.84
CA LEU A 129 -3.35 5.93 -10.17
C LEU A 129 -2.49 7.15 -9.85
N GLU A 130 -2.36 8.10 -10.78
CA GLU A 130 -1.66 9.36 -10.53
C GLU A 130 -2.30 10.15 -9.38
N ARG A 131 -3.63 10.24 -9.31
CA ARG A 131 -4.31 10.91 -8.20
C ARG A 131 -4.11 10.21 -6.85
N LEU A 132 -4.12 8.88 -6.83
CA LEU A 132 -3.99 8.09 -5.61
C LEU A 132 -2.56 8.02 -5.08
N THR A 133 -1.58 7.93 -5.99
CA THR A 133 -0.18 7.64 -5.64
C THR A 133 0.77 8.81 -5.89
N GLY A 134 0.35 9.80 -6.68
CA GLY A 134 1.23 10.83 -7.24
C GLY A 134 2.08 10.34 -8.42
N GLN A 135 1.91 9.10 -8.88
CA GLN A 135 2.74 8.49 -9.92
C GLN A 135 1.91 8.08 -11.14
N TYR A 136 2.14 8.76 -12.27
CA TYR A 136 1.55 8.43 -13.57
C TYR A 136 2.29 7.28 -14.29
N THR A 137 3.58 7.06 -13.97
CA THR A 137 4.45 6.14 -14.70
C THR A 137 4.20 4.68 -14.34
N VAL A 138 4.26 3.82 -15.36
CA VAL A 138 4.34 2.36 -15.17
C VAL A 138 5.80 1.92 -15.10
N PRO A 139 6.13 0.86 -14.34
CA PRO A 139 5.23 0.12 -13.45
C PRO A 139 4.82 0.93 -12.22
N ASN A 140 3.62 0.67 -11.70
CA ASN A 140 3.16 1.18 -10.40
C ASN A 140 2.85 -0.04 -9.51
N VAL A 141 3.61 -0.20 -8.44
CA VAL A 141 3.66 -1.43 -7.63
C VAL A 141 3.05 -1.18 -6.25
N PHE A 142 2.16 -2.10 -5.84
CA PHE A 142 1.55 -2.12 -4.53
C PHE A 142 1.83 -3.43 -3.81
N ILE A 143 2.16 -3.35 -2.52
CA ILE A 143 2.38 -4.51 -1.65
C ILE A 143 1.64 -4.29 -0.33
N GLY A 144 0.78 -5.24 0.06
CA GLY A 144 0.04 -5.20 1.32
C GLY A 144 -0.82 -3.94 1.50
N GLY A 145 -1.48 -3.48 0.44
CA GLY A 145 -2.30 -2.27 0.48
C GLY A 145 -1.52 -0.95 0.31
N LYS A 146 -0.18 -0.98 0.26
CA LYS A 146 0.67 0.22 0.23
C LYS A 146 1.33 0.40 -1.13
N HIS A 147 1.42 1.65 -1.58
CA HIS A 147 2.17 2.02 -2.79
C HIS A 147 3.68 1.99 -2.50
N ILE A 148 4.41 1.22 -3.31
CA ILE A 148 5.86 1.05 -3.20
C ILE A 148 6.60 2.00 -4.14
N GLY A 149 6.05 2.24 -5.33
CA GLY A 149 6.65 3.10 -6.35
C GLY A 149 6.82 2.39 -7.70
N GLY A 150 7.89 2.77 -8.40
CA GLY A 150 8.23 2.24 -9.71
C GLY A 150 9.22 1.08 -9.70
N CYS A 151 9.82 0.84 -10.88
CA CYS A 151 10.84 -0.20 -11.05
C CYS A 151 12.08 0.07 -10.19
N SER A 152 12.58 1.31 -10.18
CA SER A 152 13.75 1.70 -9.40
C SER A 152 13.53 1.52 -7.90
N ASP A 153 12.37 1.90 -7.37
CA ASP A 153 12.05 1.77 -5.95
C ASP A 153 11.95 0.29 -5.54
N THR A 154 11.30 -0.52 -6.37
CA THR A 154 11.16 -1.97 -6.15
C THR A 154 12.52 -2.67 -6.15
N LEU A 155 13.37 -2.37 -7.13
CA LEU A 155 14.74 -2.91 -7.20
C LEU A 155 15.60 -2.44 -6.03
N GLN A 156 15.43 -1.20 -5.59
CA GLN A 156 16.15 -0.69 -4.44
C GLN A 156 15.77 -1.45 -3.15
N LEU A 157 14.48 -1.74 -2.93
CA LEU A 157 14.02 -2.52 -1.79
C LEU A 157 14.50 -3.98 -1.86
N TYR A 158 14.53 -4.56 -3.06
CA TYR A 158 15.09 -5.90 -3.28
C TYR A 158 16.57 -5.95 -2.89
N ASN A 159 17.37 -4.99 -3.38
CA ASN A 159 18.80 -4.91 -3.06
C ASN A 159 19.07 -4.65 -1.56
N LYS A 160 18.13 -4.02 -0.85
CA LYS A 160 18.19 -3.83 0.60
C LYS A 160 17.77 -5.06 1.40
N GLY A 161 17.17 -6.07 0.76
CA GLY A 161 16.57 -7.23 1.45
C GLY A 161 15.28 -6.89 2.19
N GLU A 162 14.65 -5.75 1.87
CA GLU A 162 13.42 -5.29 2.52
C GLU A 162 12.15 -5.71 1.76
N LEU A 163 12.29 -6.19 0.52
CA LEU A 163 11.16 -6.54 -0.32
C LEU A 163 10.46 -7.84 0.12
N GLU A 164 11.22 -8.91 0.36
CA GLU A 164 10.70 -10.21 0.81
C GLU A 164 9.89 -10.13 2.12
N PRO A 165 10.36 -9.45 3.20
CA PRO A 165 9.58 -9.36 4.43
C PRO A 165 8.28 -8.59 4.26
N LEU A 166 8.25 -7.57 3.37
CA LEU A 166 7.01 -6.85 3.06
C LEU A 166 5.98 -7.75 2.37
N ILE A 167 6.43 -8.61 1.44
CA ILE A 167 5.55 -9.57 0.75
C ILE A 167 5.04 -10.64 1.72
N ALA A 168 5.91 -11.14 2.61
CA ALA A 168 5.53 -12.10 3.62
C ALA A 168 4.49 -11.52 4.60
N GLU A 169 4.67 -10.28 5.05
CA GLU A 169 3.70 -9.57 5.88
C GLU A 169 2.36 -9.35 5.15
N ALA A 170 2.41 -8.99 3.87
CA ALA A 170 1.22 -8.75 3.05
C ALA A 170 0.40 -10.04 2.86
N SER A 171 1.08 -11.16 2.58
CA SER A 171 0.44 -12.46 2.33
C SER A 171 -0.29 -13.01 3.56
N GLY A 172 0.14 -12.63 4.77
CA GLY A 172 -0.53 -12.98 6.01
C GLY A 172 -1.79 -12.16 6.33
N LYS A 173 -1.99 -11.01 5.68
CA LYS A 173 -3.08 -10.06 6.00
C LYS A 173 -4.32 -10.20 5.12
N THR A 174 -4.22 -10.84 3.96
CA THR A 174 -5.30 -10.92 2.96
C THR A 174 -6.52 -11.79 3.39
N GLY A 175 -6.56 -12.27 4.64
CA GLY A 175 -7.66 -13.09 5.19
C GLY A 175 -8.53 -12.41 6.26
N GLN A 176 -8.38 -11.11 6.51
CA GLN A 176 -9.21 -10.35 7.45
C GLN A 176 -10.01 -9.26 6.71
N ALA A 177 -11.06 -9.68 6.01
CA ALA A 177 -12.12 -8.81 5.51
C ALA A 177 -13.48 -9.49 5.72
#